data_AF-A0A1A1VWK7-F1
#
_entry.id   AF-A0A1A1VWK7-F1
#
_cell.length_a   1.000
_cell.length_b   1.000
_cell.length_c   1.000
_cell.angle_alpha   90.00
_cell.angle_beta   90.00
_cell.angle_gamma   90.00
#
_symmetry.space_group_name_H-M   'P 1'
#
loop_
_entity.id
_entity.type
_entity.pdbx_description
1 polymer ?
#
loop_
_entity_poly.entity_id
_entity_poly.type
_entity_poly.pdbx_seq_one_letter_code
_entity_poly.pdbx_strand_id
1 'polypeptide(L)'
;MDLPAPPPWMAGLTSLHHPRAKGLDGQQPSLAACAWVKGKPVFSIDQRKLRTLALRRRCWCCGYPLDGPGYVIVTEPDVTNRYGALHTSGSGPVHRSCALYSAAVCPFLKYGKSRRRVTGRAQRGALSLNGFRNYAVVFPPDPRIFMLFGYYNATETVQLTNRAHVADLYEQAVSADAATGFTTTPRLWWTDSPGDLRRLNAEWTEAWQTLQAWAQTWVLTVADRTYRGHGLSEGDLQFQPLLASQAAQQPGDQGPDD
;
A
#
# COMPACT_ATOMS: atom_id res chain seq x y z
N MET A 1 20.86 17.19 12.24
CA MET A 1 20.48 15.77 12.24
C MET A 1 20.32 15.33 10.80
N ASP A 2 21.23 14.47 10.39
CA ASP A 2 21.30 13.90 9.04
C ASP A 2 20.10 12.99 8.78
N LEU A 3 19.94 12.57 7.52
CA LEU A 3 18.94 11.56 7.18
C LEU A 3 19.45 10.20 7.68
N PRO A 4 18.58 9.32 8.22
CA PRO A 4 18.99 7.97 8.52
C PRO A 4 19.45 7.27 7.24
N ALA A 5 20.42 6.36 7.38
CA ALA A 5 20.78 5.47 6.28
C ALA A 5 19.55 4.63 5.86
N PRO A 6 19.44 4.24 4.58
CA PRO A 6 18.42 3.27 4.17
C PRO A 6 18.63 1.94 4.88
N PRO A 7 17.55 1.17 5.14
CA PRO A 7 17.70 -0.13 5.77
C PRO A 7 18.48 -1.10 4.86
N PRO A 8 19.12 -2.15 5.40
CA PRO A 8 19.99 -3.04 4.61
C PRO A 8 19.31 -3.68 3.38
N TRP A 9 18.03 -4.02 3.46
CA TRP A 9 17.25 -4.53 2.31
C TRP A 9 16.90 -3.47 1.26
N MET A 10 17.23 -2.20 1.48
CA MET A 10 17.21 -1.18 0.43
C MET A 10 18.61 -0.89 -0.12
N ALA A 11 19.66 -1.52 0.41
CA ALA A 11 21.00 -1.43 -0.17
C ALA A 11 20.99 -1.90 -1.63
N GLY A 12 21.79 -1.24 -2.47
CA GLY A 12 21.88 -1.51 -3.90
C GLY A 12 20.72 -0.95 -4.75
N LEU A 13 19.67 -0.39 -4.13
CA LEU A 13 18.63 0.32 -4.85
C LEU A 13 19.08 1.76 -5.11
N THR A 14 18.92 2.23 -6.35
CA THR A 14 19.33 3.57 -6.77
C THR A 14 18.57 4.64 -5.99
N SER A 15 19.29 5.58 -5.37
CA SER A 15 18.67 6.64 -4.58
C SER A 15 17.70 7.50 -5.39
N LEU A 16 16.57 7.86 -4.77
CA LEU A 16 15.55 8.72 -5.35
C LEU A 16 15.96 10.20 -5.25
N HIS A 17 16.99 10.58 -5.99
CA HIS A 17 17.46 11.96 -6.04
C HIS A 17 17.49 12.47 -7.48
N HIS A 18 16.31 12.80 -8.00
CA HIS A 18 16.23 13.73 -9.11
C HIS A 18 15.64 15.05 -8.60
N PRO A 19 16.37 16.19 -8.69
CA PRO A 19 15.91 17.49 -8.15
C PRO A 19 14.61 18.01 -8.79
N ARG A 20 14.19 17.44 -9.94
CA ARG A 20 12.90 17.71 -10.58
C ARG A 20 11.88 16.58 -10.45
N ALA A 21 12.18 15.50 -9.71
CA ALA A 21 11.18 14.46 -9.47
C ALA A 21 10.04 15.07 -8.65
N LYS A 22 8.88 15.21 -9.30
CA LYS A 22 7.67 15.64 -8.65
C LYS A 22 7.14 14.43 -7.89
N GLY A 23 7.12 14.49 -6.56
CA GLY A 23 6.27 13.62 -5.76
C GLY A 23 4.84 13.85 -6.18
N LEU A 24 4.32 12.97 -7.04
CA LEU A 24 2.89 12.92 -7.31
C LEU A 24 2.22 12.51 -6.00
N ASP A 25 1.26 13.32 -5.56
CA ASP A 25 0.36 13.05 -4.43
C ASP A 25 0.98 12.81 -3.04
N GLY A 26 2.20 13.27 -2.78
CA GLY A 26 2.84 13.09 -1.46
C GLY A 26 3.29 11.65 -1.19
N GLN A 27 3.51 10.88 -2.25
CA GLN A 27 3.95 9.48 -2.18
C GLN A 27 5.32 9.34 -1.52
N GLN A 28 5.52 8.21 -0.86
CA GLN A 28 6.76 7.87 -0.15
C GLN A 28 7.89 7.48 -1.12
N PRO A 29 9.17 7.59 -0.70
CA PRO A 29 10.26 6.98 -1.45
C PRO A 29 9.98 5.49 -1.60
N SER A 30 9.73 5.04 -2.82
CA SER A 30 9.50 3.63 -3.12
C SER A 30 10.43 3.21 -4.23
N LEU A 31 11.46 2.46 -3.85
CA LEU A 31 12.49 2.06 -4.78
C LEU A 31 11.99 0.91 -5.68
N ALA A 32 11.18 -0.02 -5.16
CA ALA A 32 10.65 -1.12 -5.96
C ALA A 32 9.52 -0.69 -6.92
N ALA A 33 8.61 0.18 -6.48
CA ALA A 33 7.53 0.69 -7.33
C ALA A 33 7.83 2.04 -8.01
N CYS A 34 9.06 2.57 -7.95
CA CYS A 34 9.34 3.86 -8.58
C CYS A 34 9.16 3.83 -10.11
N ALA A 35 8.68 4.95 -10.64
CA ALA A 35 8.82 5.27 -12.04
C ALA A 35 10.28 5.61 -12.37
N TRP A 36 10.64 5.44 -13.65
CA TRP A 36 11.98 5.72 -14.16
C TRP A 36 11.89 6.74 -15.30
N VAL A 37 12.85 7.66 -15.34
CA VAL A 37 12.97 8.69 -16.37
C VAL A 37 14.43 8.79 -16.77
N LYS A 38 14.74 8.49 -18.03
CA LYS A 38 16.09 8.59 -18.62
C LYS A 38 17.15 7.81 -17.82
N GLY A 39 16.91 6.53 -17.53
CA GLY A 39 17.87 5.66 -16.85
C GLY A 39 17.93 5.84 -15.33
N LYS A 40 17.07 6.68 -14.74
CA LYS A 40 17.12 7.02 -13.32
C LYS A 40 15.75 6.87 -12.67
N PRO A 41 15.67 6.32 -11.45
CA PRO A 41 14.42 6.30 -10.71
C PRO A 41 14.06 7.74 -10.32
N VAL A 42 12.76 8.02 -10.31
CA VAL A 42 12.22 9.30 -9.86
C VAL A 42 11.30 9.07 -8.67
N PHE A 43 11.15 10.11 -7.86
CA PHE A 43 10.22 10.16 -6.73
C PHE A 43 8.76 10.22 -7.22
N SER A 44 8.29 9.14 -7.85
CA SER A 44 6.94 8.92 -8.37
C SER A 44 6.69 7.42 -8.42
N ILE A 45 5.45 6.98 -8.26
CA ILE A 45 5.10 5.55 -8.36
C ILE A 45 4.65 5.18 -9.77
N ASP A 46 5.17 4.07 -10.30
CA ASP A 46 4.58 3.35 -11.43
C ASP A 46 3.46 2.44 -10.89
N GLN A 47 2.21 2.74 -11.27
CA GLN A 47 1.03 2.03 -10.80
C GLN A 47 1.03 0.54 -11.18
N ARG A 48 1.68 0.16 -12.30
CA ARG A 48 1.80 -1.25 -12.69
C ARG A 48 2.65 -1.99 -11.67
N LYS A 49 3.84 -1.44 -11.35
CA LYS A 49 4.75 -2.01 -10.36
C LYS A 49 4.08 -2.11 -8.99
N LEU A 50 3.44 -1.03 -8.53
CA LEU A 50 2.74 -1.00 -7.24
C LEU A 50 1.71 -2.12 -7.11
N ARG A 51 0.84 -2.26 -8.12
CA ARG A 51 -0.24 -3.24 -8.13
C ARG A 51 0.29 -4.66 -8.24
N THR A 52 1.25 -4.89 -9.13
CA THR A 52 1.93 -6.20 -9.27
C THR A 52 2.60 -6.61 -7.96
N LEU A 53 3.31 -5.71 -7.28
CA LEU A 53 3.93 -5.99 -5.98
C LEU A 53 2.89 -6.39 -4.94
N ALA A 54 1.81 -5.63 -4.81
CA ALA A 54 0.78 -5.91 -3.82
C ALA A 54 0.08 -7.25 -4.07
N LEU A 55 -0.26 -7.57 -5.33
CA LEU A 55 -0.84 -8.87 -5.70
C LEU A 55 0.08 -10.04 -5.38
N ARG A 56 1.40 -9.84 -5.47
CA ARG A 56 2.42 -10.82 -5.12
C ARG A 56 2.84 -10.76 -3.64
N ARG A 57 2.07 -10.05 -2.80
CA ARG A 57 2.35 -9.84 -1.36
C ARG A 57 3.77 -9.36 -1.12
N ARG A 58 4.20 -8.36 -1.88
CA ARG A 58 5.50 -7.73 -1.75
C ARG A 58 5.33 -6.33 -1.18
N CYS A 59 6.28 -5.94 -0.33
CA CYS A 59 6.41 -4.57 0.14
C CYS A 59 6.65 -3.66 -1.07
N TRP A 60 5.75 -2.71 -1.30
CA TRP A 60 5.88 -1.88 -2.51
C TRP A 60 7.10 -0.94 -2.48
N CYS A 61 7.68 -0.72 -1.29
CA CYS A 61 8.86 0.12 -1.11
C CYS A 61 10.16 -0.62 -1.43
N CYS A 62 10.37 -1.84 -0.90
CA CYS A 62 11.63 -2.60 -1.05
C CYS A 62 11.54 -3.83 -1.98
N GLY A 63 10.34 -4.30 -2.30
CA GLY A 63 10.10 -5.41 -3.22
C GLY A 63 10.13 -6.81 -2.60
N TYR A 64 10.53 -6.94 -1.33
CA TYR A 64 10.58 -8.22 -0.64
C TYR A 64 9.21 -8.70 -0.14
N PRO A 65 9.04 -10.01 0.16
CA PRO A 65 7.83 -10.56 0.76
C PRO A 65 7.34 -9.81 2.00
N LEU A 66 6.01 -9.73 2.14
CA LEU A 66 5.31 -9.30 3.35
C LEU A 66 4.63 -10.51 3.98
N ASP A 67 5.32 -11.11 4.96
CA ASP A 67 4.87 -12.29 5.68
C ASP A 67 4.34 -11.94 7.09
N GLY A 68 3.81 -10.74 7.24
CA GLY A 68 3.33 -10.20 8.52
C GLY A 68 2.44 -8.96 8.33
N PRO A 69 2.26 -8.14 9.38
CA PRO A 69 1.45 -6.94 9.30
C PRO A 69 1.90 -5.99 8.19
N GLY A 70 0.92 -5.44 7.46
CA GLY A 70 1.15 -4.40 6.49
C GLY A 70 1.05 -3.02 7.15
N TYR A 71 2.06 -2.17 6.93
CA TYR A 71 2.11 -0.83 7.49
C TYR A 71 1.75 0.24 6.46
N VAL A 72 1.18 1.34 6.94
CA VAL A 72 0.87 2.54 6.17
C VAL A 72 1.11 3.78 7.03
N ILE A 73 1.57 4.86 6.41
CA ILE A 73 1.65 6.17 7.07
C ILE A 73 0.37 6.95 6.75
N VAL A 74 -0.28 7.44 7.80
CA VAL A 74 -1.53 8.21 7.72
C VAL A 74 -1.24 9.66 8.12
N THR A 75 -1.79 10.62 7.37
CA THR A 75 -1.71 12.05 7.66
C THR A 75 -3.08 12.62 8.00
N GLU A 76 -3.18 13.65 8.84
CA GLU A 76 -4.46 14.32 9.10
C GLU A 76 -4.78 15.43 8.07
N PRO A 77 -6.05 15.60 7.64
CA PRO A 77 -7.19 14.73 7.85
C PRO A 77 -7.35 13.84 6.61
N ASP A 78 -6.67 12.69 6.55
CA ASP A 78 -6.94 11.64 5.55
C ASP A 78 -8.32 10.97 5.83
N VAL A 79 -9.36 11.74 6.16
CA VAL A 79 -10.74 11.27 6.33
C VAL A 79 -11.31 10.68 5.03
N THR A 80 -10.69 10.97 3.88
CA THR A 80 -11.00 10.35 2.59
C THR A 80 -10.52 8.90 2.47
N ASN A 81 -9.70 8.43 3.42
CA ASN A 81 -9.09 7.10 3.42
C ASN A 81 -9.88 6.12 4.29
N ARG A 82 -11.20 6.29 4.36
CA ARG A 82 -12.11 5.33 4.98
C ARG A 82 -13.18 4.91 3.99
N TYR A 83 -13.34 3.60 3.83
CA TYR A 83 -14.44 3.01 3.09
C TYR A 83 -15.14 2.00 4.01
N GLY A 84 -16.20 2.46 4.69
CA GLY A 84 -16.83 1.71 5.77
C GLY A 84 -15.87 1.43 6.93
N ALA A 85 -15.69 0.15 7.28
CA ALA A 85 -14.77 -0.34 8.30
C ALA A 85 -13.31 -0.42 7.82
N LEU A 86 -13.05 -0.24 6.52
CA LEU A 86 -11.71 -0.31 5.96
C LEU A 86 -11.01 1.04 6.05
N HIS A 87 -9.75 1.03 6.47
CA HIS A 87 -8.83 2.07 6.07
C HIS A 87 -8.43 1.84 4.61
N THR A 88 -8.40 2.87 3.78
CA THR A 88 -8.06 2.75 2.36
C THR A 88 -6.87 3.60 1.99
N SER A 89 -5.96 3.08 1.16
CA SER A 89 -4.82 3.83 0.66
C SER A 89 -4.64 3.61 -0.84
N GLY A 90 -4.14 4.65 -1.52
CA GLY A 90 -3.64 4.52 -2.90
C GLY A 90 -2.26 3.87 -2.97
N SER A 91 -1.60 3.65 -1.84
CA SER A 91 -0.30 2.97 -1.74
C SER A 91 -0.47 1.64 -1.01
N GLY A 92 0.33 0.64 -1.39
CA GLY A 92 0.22 -0.71 -0.86
C GLY A 92 0.77 -0.86 0.56
N PRO A 93 0.75 -2.08 1.12
CA PRO A 93 1.39 -2.38 2.40
C PRO A 93 2.92 -2.36 2.30
N VAL A 94 3.59 -1.96 3.37
CA VAL A 94 5.06 -2.04 3.50
C VAL A 94 5.46 -2.66 4.83
N HIS A 95 6.74 -3.05 4.96
CA HIS A 95 7.33 -3.38 6.26
C HIS A 95 7.40 -2.14 7.16
N ARG A 96 7.48 -2.37 8.47
CA ARG A 96 7.48 -1.30 9.48
C ARG A 96 8.65 -0.35 9.28
N SER A 97 9.85 -0.89 9.09
CA SER A 97 11.06 -0.12 8.82
C SER A 97 10.95 0.70 7.54
N CYS A 98 10.26 0.17 6.52
CA CYS A 98 10.14 0.80 5.21
C CYS A 98 9.21 2.01 5.29
N ALA A 99 8.12 1.90 6.07
CA ALA A 99 7.23 3.01 6.39
C ALA A 99 7.97 4.12 7.18
N LEU A 100 8.73 3.74 8.21
CA LEU A 100 9.44 4.69 9.08
C LEU A 100 10.60 5.39 8.35
N TYR A 101 11.38 4.65 7.56
CA TYR A 101 12.38 5.24 6.67
C TYR A 101 11.74 6.26 5.72
N SER A 102 10.61 5.88 5.12
CA SER A 102 9.85 6.78 4.24
C SER A 102 9.39 8.05 4.96
N ALA A 103 8.92 7.94 6.20
CA ALA A 103 8.54 9.08 7.04
C ALA A 103 9.74 9.98 7.36
N ALA A 104 10.93 9.41 7.56
CA ALA A 104 12.14 10.16 7.89
C ALA A 104 12.71 10.94 6.69
N VAL A 105 12.64 10.39 5.48
CA VAL A 105 13.33 10.97 4.30
C VAL A 105 12.40 11.67 3.32
N CYS A 106 11.10 11.39 3.30
CA CYS A 106 10.15 12.07 2.43
C CYS A 106 10.03 13.57 2.80
N PRO A 107 10.27 14.53 1.87
CA PRO A 107 10.17 15.95 2.18
C PRO A 107 8.79 16.38 2.72
N PHE A 108 7.71 15.75 2.25
CA PHE A 108 6.37 16.02 2.74
C PHE A 108 6.17 15.52 4.18
N LEU A 109 6.63 14.29 4.49
CA LEU A 109 6.43 13.68 5.81
C LEU A 109 7.41 14.20 6.87
N LYS A 110 8.61 14.61 6.45
CA LYS A 110 9.70 15.06 7.31
C LYS A 110 9.43 16.40 7.99
N TYR A 111 8.76 17.34 7.30
CA TYR A 111 8.54 18.68 7.83
C TYR A 111 7.09 18.85 8.30
N GLY A 112 6.90 19.13 9.59
CA GLY A 112 5.58 19.27 10.23
C GLY A 112 4.62 20.26 9.56
N LYS A 113 5.17 21.31 8.93
CA LYS A 113 4.41 22.38 8.25
C LYS A 113 4.23 22.13 6.74
N SER A 114 4.69 21.00 6.22
CA SER A 114 4.52 20.65 4.80
C SER A 114 3.04 20.51 4.44
N ARG A 115 2.71 20.88 3.20
CA ARG A 115 1.37 20.79 2.62
C ARG A 115 1.42 20.05 1.30
N ARG A 116 0.41 19.21 1.01
CA ARG A 116 0.31 18.59 -0.32
C ARG A 116 -0.05 19.66 -1.35
N ARG A 117 0.77 19.78 -2.39
CA ARG A 117 0.56 20.76 -3.47
C ARG A 117 -0.76 20.57 -4.21
N VAL A 118 -1.18 19.31 -4.41
CA VAL A 118 -2.34 18.94 -5.23
C VAL A 118 -3.67 19.22 -4.51
N THR A 119 -3.73 19.00 -3.19
CA THR A 119 -4.96 19.20 -2.43
C THR A 119 -5.00 20.54 -1.69
N GLY A 120 -3.84 21.19 -1.46
CA GLY A 120 -3.70 22.48 -0.75
C GLY A 120 -4.11 22.46 0.74
N ARG A 121 -4.88 21.45 1.14
CA ARG A 121 -5.62 21.36 2.40
C ARG A 121 -5.04 20.31 3.35
N ALA A 122 -4.44 19.23 2.83
CA ALA A 122 -3.78 18.24 3.65
C ALA A 122 -2.45 18.81 4.16
N GLN A 123 -2.46 19.23 5.42
CA GLN A 123 -1.23 19.43 6.18
C GLN A 123 -0.63 18.05 6.44
N ARG A 124 0.69 17.94 6.63
CA ARG A 124 1.24 16.71 7.22
C ARG A 124 0.55 16.42 8.56
N GLY A 125 0.28 17.47 9.34
CA GLY A 125 -0.45 17.37 10.60
C GLY A 125 0.26 16.46 11.61
N ALA A 126 -0.54 15.83 12.48
CA ALA A 126 -0.12 14.65 13.22
C ALA A 126 -0.04 13.47 12.23
N LEU A 127 1.13 12.84 12.17
CA LEU A 127 1.39 11.71 11.31
C LEU A 127 1.38 10.47 12.17
N SER A 128 0.70 9.42 11.74
CA SER A 128 0.73 8.14 12.45
C SER A 128 1.23 7.02 11.55
N LEU A 129 1.97 6.09 12.16
CA LEU A 129 2.25 4.78 11.60
C LEU A 129 1.15 3.84 12.06
N ASN A 130 0.44 3.24 11.11
CA ASN A 130 -0.61 2.29 11.42
C ASN A 130 -0.22 0.92 10.86
N GLY A 131 -0.24 -0.08 11.72
CA GLY A 131 -0.04 -1.48 11.36
C GLY A 131 -1.36 -2.21 11.30
N PHE A 132 -1.51 -3.08 10.31
CA PHE A 132 -2.71 -3.89 10.12
C PHE A 132 -2.31 -5.34 9.89
N ARG A 133 -2.96 -6.25 10.61
CA ARG A 133 -2.76 -7.69 10.41
C ARG A 133 -3.16 -8.09 9.00
N ASN A 134 -4.23 -7.47 8.49
CA ASN A 134 -4.82 -7.85 7.25
C ASN A 134 -4.96 -6.66 6.28
N TYR A 135 -4.76 -6.96 5.01
CA TYR A 135 -4.88 -6.00 3.92
C TYR A 135 -5.43 -6.68 2.67
N ALA A 136 -6.01 -5.89 1.79
CA ALA A 136 -6.80 -6.34 0.66
C ALA A 136 -6.69 -5.37 -0.52
N VAL A 137 -7.08 -5.85 -1.70
CA VAL A 137 -7.50 -4.99 -2.81
C VAL A 137 -9.00 -4.76 -2.69
N VAL A 138 -9.46 -3.51 -2.80
CA VAL A 138 -10.87 -3.16 -2.78
C VAL A 138 -11.26 -2.21 -3.91
N PHE A 139 -12.51 -2.32 -4.34
CA PHE A 139 -13.09 -1.60 -5.48
C PHE A 139 -14.34 -0.82 -5.04
N PRO A 140 -14.21 0.45 -4.62
CA PRO A 140 -15.33 1.29 -4.19
C PRO A 140 -16.45 1.41 -5.25
N PRO A 141 -17.70 1.73 -4.85
CA PRO A 141 -18.88 1.79 -5.72
C PRO A 141 -18.98 3.10 -6.51
N ASP A 142 -18.28 4.17 -6.08
CA ASP A 142 -18.21 5.49 -6.72
C ASP A 142 -17.52 5.39 -8.12
N PRO A 143 -17.74 6.29 -9.11
CA PRO A 143 -17.27 6.13 -10.50
C PRO A 143 -15.74 6.25 -10.64
N ARG A 144 -15.00 6.25 -9.53
CA ARG A 144 -13.56 6.04 -9.49
C ARG A 144 -13.30 4.56 -9.71
N ILE A 145 -13.15 4.16 -10.98
CA ILE A 145 -12.71 2.83 -11.46
C ILE A 145 -11.23 2.58 -11.06
N PHE A 146 -10.87 2.84 -9.80
CA PHE A 146 -9.52 2.72 -9.30
C PHE A 146 -9.49 1.78 -8.11
N MET A 147 -8.67 0.75 -8.27
CA MET A 147 -8.29 -0.16 -7.22
C MET A 147 -7.66 0.61 -6.04
N LEU A 148 -8.13 0.35 -4.82
CA LEU A 148 -7.51 0.83 -3.59
C LEU A 148 -6.99 -0.35 -2.77
N PHE A 149 -6.07 -0.06 -1.85
CA PHE A 149 -5.66 -1.01 -0.82
C PHE A 149 -6.51 -0.80 0.42
N GLY A 150 -7.27 -1.83 0.82
CA GLY A 150 -8.02 -1.85 2.07
C GLY A 150 -7.18 -2.46 3.19
N TYR A 151 -7.28 -1.91 4.39
CA TYR A 151 -6.59 -2.38 5.59
C TYR A 151 -7.60 -2.51 6.74
N TYR A 152 -7.49 -3.59 7.49
CA TYR A 152 -8.38 -3.91 8.61
C TYR A 152 -7.66 -4.77 9.64
N ASN A 153 -8.28 -4.96 10.81
CA ASN A 153 -7.65 -5.61 11.97
C ASN A 153 -6.36 -4.88 12.37
N ALA A 154 -6.50 -3.63 12.81
CA ALA A 154 -5.38 -2.81 13.25
C ALA A 154 -4.62 -3.50 14.39
N THR A 155 -3.30 -3.56 14.26
CA THR A 155 -2.40 -4.15 15.26
C THR A 155 -1.64 -3.10 16.05
N GLU A 156 -1.35 -1.96 15.43
CA GLU A 156 -0.71 -0.83 16.11
C GLU A 156 -1.11 0.51 15.49
N THR A 157 -1.03 1.56 16.29
CA THR A 157 -1.13 2.96 15.85
C THR A 157 -0.16 3.78 16.68
N VAL A 158 0.86 4.32 16.03
CA VAL A 158 1.95 5.06 16.68
C VAL A 158 2.01 6.48 16.13
N GLN A 159 1.88 7.47 17.02
CA GLN A 159 1.97 8.88 16.64
C GLN A 159 3.44 9.29 16.41
N LEU A 160 3.76 9.77 15.21
CA LEU A 160 5.10 10.19 14.81
C LEU A 160 5.29 11.68 15.09
N THR A 161 5.69 11.97 16.32
CA THR A 161 5.75 13.32 16.90
C THR A 161 6.85 14.20 16.30
N ASN A 162 8.11 13.76 16.36
CA ASN A 162 9.27 14.54 15.92
C ASN A 162 10.35 13.65 15.27
N ARG A 163 11.39 14.27 14.70
CA ARG A 163 12.43 13.54 13.94
C ARG A 163 13.23 12.55 14.79
N ALA A 164 13.52 12.88 16.06
CA ALA A 164 14.24 11.98 16.95
C ALA A 164 13.40 10.74 17.24
N HIS A 165 12.12 10.93 17.58
CA HIS A 165 11.19 9.84 17.80
C HIS A 165 11.05 8.91 16.57
N VAL A 166 10.98 9.47 15.35
CA VAL A 166 10.95 8.64 14.13
C VAL A 166 12.26 7.86 13.94
N ALA A 167 13.41 8.45 14.29
CA ALA A 167 14.70 7.76 14.20
C ALA A 167 14.78 6.58 15.18
N ASP A 168 14.37 6.77 16.43
CA ASP A 168 14.37 5.72 17.45
C ASP A 168 13.47 4.54 17.05
N LEU A 169 12.25 4.86 16.56
CA LEU A 169 11.32 3.84 16.05
C LEU A 169 11.89 3.13 14.82
N TYR A 170 12.56 3.86 13.93
CA TYR A 170 13.15 3.30 12.72
C TYR A 170 14.25 2.29 13.06
N GLU A 171 15.16 2.61 13.97
CA GLU A 171 16.23 1.69 14.40
C GLU A 171 15.66 0.39 14.99
N GLN A 172 14.67 0.51 15.88
CA GLN A 172 13.97 -0.65 16.44
C GLN A 172 13.29 -1.49 15.36
N ALA A 173 12.62 -0.84 14.39
CA ALA A 173 11.95 -1.52 13.30
C ALA A 173 12.94 -2.22 12.36
N VAL A 174 14.13 -1.67 12.14
CA VAL A 174 15.18 -2.33 11.35
C VAL A 174 15.63 -3.63 12.03
N SER A 175 15.89 -3.60 13.34
CA SER A 175 16.25 -4.83 14.06
C SER A 175 15.14 -5.87 14.05
N ALA A 176 13.89 -5.46 14.23
CA ALA A 176 12.73 -6.36 14.23
C ALA A 176 12.47 -6.98 12.85
N ASP A 177 12.47 -6.16 11.78
CA ASP A 177 12.24 -6.64 10.42
C ASP A 177 13.41 -7.54 9.95
N ALA A 178 14.66 -7.26 10.34
CA ALA A 178 15.79 -8.14 10.04
C ALA A 178 15.62 -9.55 10.64
N ALA A 179 15.06 -9.65 11.84
CA ALA A 179 14.88 -10.91 12.55
C ALA A 179 13.86 -11.85 11.90
N THR A 180 12.99 -11.36 10.99
CA THR A 180 11.97 -12.21 10.36
C THR A 180 12.52 -13.02 9.17
N GLY A 181 13.74 -12.73 8.70
CA GLY A 181 14.35 -13.46 7.58
C GLY A 181 13.63 -13.26 6.24
N PHE A 182 12.80 -12.22 6.08
CA PHE A 182 12.03 -11.97 4.85
C PHE A 182 12.91 -11.75 3.60
N THR A 183 14.20 -11.49 3.78
CA THR A 183 15.17 -11.28 2.70
C THR A 183 15.71 -12.57 2.07
N THR A 184 15.33 -13.74 2.60
CA THR A 184 15.71 -15.06 2.05
C THR A 184 15.10 -15.31 0.67
N THR A 185 13.93 -14.76 0.40
CA THR A 185 13.31 -14.78 -0.93
C THR A 185 13.77 -13.57 -1.74
N PRO A 186 14.14 -13.72 -3.03
CA PRO A 186 14.50 -12.59 -3.88
C PRO A 186 13.42 -11.51 -3.93
N ARG A 187 13.83 -10.25 -3.84
CA ARG A 187 12.93 -9.11 -4.02
C ARG A 187 12.43 -9.02 -5.46
N LEU A 188 11.19 -8.57 -5.62
CA LEU A 188 10.61 -8.21 -6.91
C LEU A 188 10.78 -6.70 -7.15
N TRP A 189 11.38 -6.31 -8.27
CA TRP A 189 11.58 -4.92 -8.67
C TRP A 189 11.92 -4.84 -10.17
N TRP A 190 11.88 -3.62 -10.71
CA TRP A 190 12.13 -3.36 -12.13
C TRP A 190 12.86 -2.03 -12.35
N THR A 191 13.79 -2.04 -13.31
CA THR A 191 14.44 -0.85 -13.91
C THR A 191 13.69 -0.34 -15.13
N ASP A 192 14.27 0.60 -15.88
CA ASP A 192 13.85 0.96 -17.24
C ASP A 192 14.63 0.26 -18.35
N SER A 193 15.43 -0.76 -18.02
CA SER A 193 16.05 -1.58 -19.07
C SER A 193 14.97 -2.26 -19.94
N PRO A 194 15.23 -2.48 -21.25
CA PRO A 194 14.26 -3.10 -22.13
C PRO A 194 13.79 -4.48 -21.66
N GLY A 195 14.66 -5.26 -21.00
CA GLY A 195 14.33 -6.56 -20.43
C GLY A 195 13.31 -6.45 -19.28
N ASP A 196 13.55 -5.54 -18.34
CA ASP A 196 12.63 -5.30 -17.22
C ASP A 196 11.30 -4.72 -17.68
N LEU A 197 11.28 -3.86 -18.70
CA LEU A 197 10.04 -3.34 -19.25
C LEU A 197 9.18 -4.44 -19.90
N ARG A 198 9.79 -5.38 -20.64
CA ARG A 198 9.07 -6.54 -21.17
C ARG A 198 8.52 -7.43 -20.06
N ARG A 199 9.33 -7.72 -19.03
CA ARG A 199 8.91 -8.50 -17.87
C ARG A 199 7.75 -7.83 -17.12
N LEU A 200 7.87 -6.54 -16.83
CA LEU A 200 6.80 -5.75 -16.19
C LEU A 200 5.51 -5.76 -17.00
N ASN A 201 5.58 -5.64 -18.34
CA ASN A 201 4.39 -5.66 -19.18
C ASN A 201 3.68 -7.01 -19.16
N ALA A 202 4.42 -8.12 -19.18
CA ALA A 202 3.86 -9.46 -19.07
C ALA A 202 3.20 -9.67 -17.69
N GLU A 203 3.91 -9.38 -16.61
CA GLU A 203 3.40 -9.50 -15.23
C GLU A 203 2.22 -8.56 -14.98
N TRP A 204 2.23 -7.35 -15.56
CA TRP A 204 1.11 -6.41 -15.48
C TRP A 204 -0.12 -6.92 -16.22
N THR A 205 0.05 -7.58 -17.37
CA THR A 205 -1.07 -8.15 -18.13
C THR A 205 -1.79 -9.21 -17.30
N GLU A 206 -1.04 -10.12 -16.69
CA GLU A 206 -1.57 -11.14 -15.77
C GLU A 206 -2.24 -10.48 -14.56
N ALA A 207 -1.54 -9.58 -13.88
CA ALA A 207 -2.07 -8.83 -12.73
C ALA A 207 -3.38 -8.09 -13.05
N TRP A 208 -3.45 -7.46 -14.22
CA TRP A 208 -4.62 -6.72 -14.66
C TRP A 208 -5.81 -7.64 -14.89
N GLN A 209 -5.62 -8.78 -15.55
CA GLN A 209 -6.67 -9.79 -15.73
C GLN A 209 -7.19 -10.31 -14.39
N THR A 210 -6.29 -10.60 -13.45
CA THR A 210 -6.67 -11.00 -12.08
C THR A 210 -7.50 -9.92 -11.40
N LEU A 211 -7.08 -8.65 -11.47
CA LEU A 211 -7.83 -7.53 -10.88
C LEU A 211 -9.20 -7.34 -11.51
N GLN A 212 -9.32 -7.49 -12.84
CA GLN A 212 -10.61 -7.42 -13.54
C GLN A 212 -11.54 -8.54 -13.10
N ALA A 213 -11.04 -9.77 -13.00
CA ALA A 213 -11.81 -10.90 -12.50
C ALA A 213 -12.28 -10.67 -11.05
N TRP A 214 -11.40 -10.18 -10.18
CA TRP A 214 -11.74 -9.85 -8.79
C TRP A 214 -12.78 -8.74 -8.67
N ALA A 215 -12.66 -7.69 -9.49
CA ALA A 215 -13.64 -6.62 -9.53
C ALA A 215 -15.03 -7.10 -9.97
N GLN A 216 -15.14 -8.23 -10.68
CA GLN A 216 -16.43 -8.74 -11.13
C GLN A 216 -17.02 -9.79 -10.18
N THR A 217 -16.17 -10.60 -9.54
CA THR A 217 -16.62 -11.86 -8.93
C THR A 217 -16.30 -12.00 -7.45
N TRP A 218 -15.50 -11.10 -6.87
CA TRP A 218 -15.03 -11.27 -5.49
C TRP A 218 -15.61 -10.26 -4.51
N VAL A 219 -16.00 -10.79 -3.36
CA VAL A 219 -16.39 -10.02 -2.20
C VAL A 219 -15.51 -10.34 -1.00
N LEU A 220 -15.31 -9.32 -0.18
CA LEU A 220 -14.57 -9.31 1.07
C LEU A 220 -15.52 -8.85 2.17
N THR A 221 -15.75 -9.66 3.20
CA THR A 221 -16.54 -9.25 4.36
C THR A 221 -15.63 -8.84 5.50
N VAL A 222 -15.81 -7.63 6.02
CA VAL A 222 -15.08 -7.10 7.19
C VAL A 222 -16.07 -6.41 8.12
N ALA A 223 -16.11 -6.84 9.40
CA ALA A 223 -16.99 -6.29 10.42
C ALA A 223 -18.46 -6.17 9.93
N ASP A 224 -19.01 -7.30 9.47
CA ASP A 224 -20.39 -7.43 8.97
C ASP A 224 -20.74 -6.57 7.76
N ARG A 225 -19.72 -6.03 7.06
CA ARG A 225 -19.88 -5.27 5.82
C ARG A 225 -19.20 -5.97 4.66
N THR A 226 -19.94 -6.08 3.56
CA THR A 226 -19.43 -6.68 2.33
C THR A 226 -18.88 -5.61 1.40
N TYR A 227 -17.65 -5.84 0.94
CA TYR A 227 -16.90 -5.01 0.03
C TYR A 227 -16.64 -5.78 -1.25
N ARG A 228 -16.63 -5.10 -2.39
CA ARG A 228 -16.07 -5.67 -3.61
C ARG A 228 -14.55 -5.64 -3.51
N GLY A 229 -13.89 -6.79 -3.52
CA GLY A 229 -12.46 -6.87 -3.25
C GLY A 229 -11.96 -8.29 -2.95
N HIS A 230 -10.64 -8.39 -2.73
CA HIS A 230 -9.94 -9.63 -2.48
C HIS A 230 -8.88 -9.42 -1.38
N GLY A 231 -8.85 -10.31 -0.39
CA GLY A 231 -7.88 -10.28 0.69
C GLY A 231 -6.48 -10.69 0.21
N LEU A 232 -5.43 -9.99 0.65
CA LEU A 232 -4.06 -10.28 0.25
C LEU A 232 -3.23 -10.93 1.36
N SER A 233 -3.57 -10.73 2.63
CA SER A 233 -2.91 -11.37 3.77
C SER A 233 -3.41 -12.80 3.99
N GLU A 234 -2.54 -13.70 4.46
CA GLU A 234 -2.95 -15.00 4.99
C GLU A 234 -3.64 -14.84 6.36
N GLY A 235 -4.78 -15.52 6.55
CA GLY A 235 -5.48 -15.62 7.83
C GLY A 235 -6.94 -15.15 7.77
N ASP A 236 -7.84 -16.08 8.10
CA ASP A 236 -9.23 -15.91 8.53
C ASP A 236 -10.11 -14.94 7.75
N LEU A 237 -10.23 -15.17 6.45
CA LEU A 237 -11.34 -14.63 5.68
C LEU A 237 -12.13 -15.75 5.03
N GLN A 238 -13.43 -15.77 5.31
CA GLN A 238 -14.37 -16.50 4.48
C GLN A 238 -14.55 -15.71 3.18
N PHE A 239 -13.88 -16.16 2.12
CA PHE A 239 -14.12 -15.68 0.78
C PHE A 239 -15.29 -16.43 0.17
N GLN A 240 -16.24 -15.70 -0.40
CA GLN A 240 -17.29 -16.31 -1.20
C GLN A 240 -17.34 -15.65 -2.58
N PRO A 241 -17.49 -16.43 -3.66
CA PRO A 241 -17.81 -15.87 -4.97
C PRO A 241 -19.10 -15.06 -4.90
N LEU A 242 -19.14 -13.90 -5.55
CA LEU A 242 -20.29 -12.98 -5.57
C LEU A 242 -21.59 -13.70 -5.99
N LEU A 243 -21.48 -14.69 -6.89
CA LEU A 243 -22.61 -15.48 -7.38
C LEU A 243 -23.30 -16.32 -6.28
N ALA A 244 -22.58 -16.73 -5.24
CA ALA A 244 -23.19 -17.46 -4.12
C ALA A 244 -24.00 -16.55 -3.18
N SER A 245 -23.64 -15.27 -3.10
CA SER A 245 -24.28 -14.30 -2.18
C SER A 245 -25.61 -13.73 -2.71
N GLN A 246 -25.78 -13.64 -4.04
CA GLN A 246 -27.01 -13.12 -4.64
C GLN A 246 -28.16 -14.13 -4.64
N ALA A 247 -27.87 -15.42 -4.54
CA ALA A 247 -28.90 -16.47 -4.43
C ALA A 247 -29.61 -16.48 -3.05
N ALA A 248 -29.04 -15.83 -2.03
CA ALA A 248 -29.57 -15.82 -0.66
C ALA A 248 -30.44 -14.60 -0.32
N GLN A 249 -30.65 -13.68 -1.28
CA GLN A 249 -31.39 -12.43 -1.06
C GLN A 249 -32.58 -12.26 -2.02
N GLN A 250 -33.19 -13.35 -2.50
CA GLN A 250 -34.54 -13.24 -3.05
C GLN A 250 -35.53 -13.11 -1.88
N PRO A 251 -36.27 -11.98 -1.76
CA PRO A 251 -37.38 -11.91 -0.83
C PRO A 251 -38.40 -12.99 -1.25
N GLY A 252 -38.78 -13.84 -0.31
CA GLY A 252 -39.87 -14.79 -0.52
C GLY A 252 -41.10 -14.04 -1.01
N ASP A 253 -41.53 -14.40 -2.20
CA ASP A 253 -42.75 -13.94 -2.84
C ASP A 253 -43.91 -14.23 -1.86
N GLN A 254 -44.40 -13.19 -1.20
CA GLN A 254 -45.64 -13.27 -0.43
C GLN A 254 -46.75 -13.36 -1.47
N GLY A 255 -47.25 -14.59 -1.64
CA GLY A 255 -48.42 -14.84 -2.47
C GLY A 255 -49.60 -13.98 -2.03
N PRO A 256 -50.51 -13.66 -2.95
CA PRO A 256 -51.67 -12.83 -2.65
C PRO A 256 -52.57 -13.57 -1.66
N ASP A 257 -52.83 -12.95 -0.50
CA ASP A 257 -53.98 -13.28 0.33
C ASP A 257 -55.24 -12.81 -0.44
N ASP A 258 -56.10 -13.79 -0.72
CA ASP A 258 -57.52 -13.79 -1.12
C ASP A 258 -58.21 -12.47 -1.59
#